data_AF-A0A842QBB8-F1
#
_entry.id   AF-A0A842QBB8-F1
#
_cell.length_a   1.000
_cell.length_b   1.000
_cell.length_c   1.000
_cell.angle_alpha   90.00
_cell.angle_beta   90.00
_cell.angle_gamma   90.00
#
_symmetry.space_group_name_H-M   'P 1'
#
loop_
_entity.id
_entity.type
_entity.pdbx_description
1 polymer ?
#
loop_
_entity_poly.entity_id
_entity_poly.type
_entity_poly.pdbx_seq_one_letter_code
_entity_poly.pdbx_strand_id
1 'polypeptide(L)'
;MSHKDDFDGPVYLDYNATTPIAPEVAEAMKPYLFEYFGNPSSSHPYGSKTKLAVESARRNVAELLGCKTEEVVFTSGGTESNNYAIKGVAFKHKNKGNHIITSEIEHPAVLEVCDWLDKQGFRISILPVDEYGLVDPEDLKETITPETILVSIMHANNEVGTIQPIAELAEIAHEHGALMHTDAAQSIGKIPVRVDELNVDLLSLAGHKLYAPKGIGMLYIRTGTELEKILHGADHERDRRPGTENVLEIVGLGKACEIAKRDLEKNMKHFRKMRDKLHEGLLRELGEDRLRLNGHPELRLPNTLDISFRGTEANTLLSEIQDEVAASAGAACHAEDVDISSVLEAMGVPVEWAMGTVRFSVGRGTTAEQIDRAIDVISSTARRLQPAPGEVCIPESEEKEIYRLTQYTHGMGCACKLRPQALEEVLRSLPVPTDENIIVGIETADDAAVYRINEDMAIVQTVDFFTPIVDEPYWFGAISAANSLSDIYAMGAKPILGVNIAGFPSNRLPLSVLEEILKGAQEKASEAGISVI
;
A
#
# COMPACT_ATOMS: atom_id res chain seq x y z
N MET A 1 20.56 -4.62 29.63
CA MET A 1 19.20 -4.40 30.17
C MET A 1 18.23 -4.72 29.06
N SER A 2 17.34 -5.70 29.26
CA SER A 2 16.30 -6.02 28.29
C SER A 2 15.30 -4.88 28.26
N HIS A 3 15.40 -4.00 27.28
CA HIS A 3 14.26 -3.18 26.91
C HIS A 3 13.25 -4.16 26.32
N LYS A 4 12.26 -4.55 27.14
CA LYS A 4 10.99 -4.99 26.58
C LYS A 4 10.50 -3.81 25.75
N ASP A 5 10.31 -4.02 24.47
CA ASP A 5 9.59 -3.08 23.62
C ASP A 5 8.11 -3.11 24.07
N ASP A 6 7.84 -2.64 25.30
CA ASP A 6 6.48 -2.40 25.82
C ASP A 6 5.99 -1.10 25.15
N PHE A 7 5.71 -1.21 23.86
CA PHE A 7 4.85 -0.26 23.18
C PHE A 7 3.43 -0.51 23.71
N ASP A 8 2.86 0.48 24.40
CA ASP A 8 1.47 0.46 24.92
C ASP A 8 0.43 0.65 23.80
N GLY A 9 0.75 0.16 22.60
CA GLY A 9 -0.01 0.34 21.37
C GLY A 9 -0.57 -0.97 20.82
N PRO A 10 -1.22 -0.93 19.65
CA PRO A 10 -1.74 -2.13 19.00
C PRO A 10 -0.61 -3.13 18.69
N VAL A 11 -0.97 -4.40 18.58
CA VAL A 11 -0.07 -5.45 18.10
C VAL A 11 0.38 -5.09 16.68
N TYR A 12 1.66 -4.79 16.51
CA TYR A 12 2.20 -4.38 15.21
C TYR A 12 2.49 -5.60 14.33
N LEU A 13 1.67 -5.79 13.29
CA LEU A 13 1.81 -6.82 12.26
C LEU A 13 2.00 -6.20 10.86
N ASP A 14 2.68 -5.06 10.77
CA ASP A 14 2.95 -4.35 9.52
C ASP A 14 4.45 -4.09 9.25
N TYR A 15 5.30 -5.06 9.63
CA TYR A 15 6.75 -4.98 9.45
C TYR A 15 7.21 -4.91 7.97
N ASN A 16 6.39 -5.33 7.01
CA ASN A 16 6.70 -5.21 5.57
C ASN A 16 6.50 -3.78 5.04
N ALA A 17 5.65 -2.95 5.67
CA ALA A 17 5.53 -1.53 5.35
C ALA A 17 6.72 -0.75 5.92
N THR A 18 7.03 -0.95 7.20
CA THR A 18 8.25 -0.44 7.82
C THR A 18 8.54 -1.18 9.12
N THR A 19 9.80 -1.16 9.54
CA THR A 19 10.21 -1.67 10.84
C THR A 19 10.55 -0.51 11.82
N PRO A 20 10.47 -0.73 13.14
CA PRO A 20 11.07 0.17 14.11
C PRO A 20 12.61 0.13 14.00
N ILE A 21 13.28 1.21 14.40
CA ILE A 21 14.75 1.20 14.49
C ILE A 21 15.15 0.28 15.64
N ALA A 22 16.05 -0.68 15.39
CA ALA A 22 16.53 -1.55 16.46
C ALA A 22 17.31 -0.73 17.52
N PRO A 23 17.17 -1.03 18.82
CA PRO A 23 17.89 -0.27 19.86
C PRO A 23 19.41 -0.22 19.67
N GLU A 24 20.03 -1.33 19.25
CA GLU A 24 21.45 -1.39 18.91
C GLU A 24 21.83 -0.46 17.73
N VAL A 25 20.91 -0.24 16.80
CA VAL A 25 21.08 0.68 15.66
C VAL A 25 21.00 2.12 16.13
N ALA A 26 19.99 2.46 16.94
CA ALA A 26 19.84 3.79 17.52
C ALA A 26 21.06 4.20 18.36
N GLU A 27 21.59 3.29 19.18
CA GLU A 27 22.81 3.55 19.96
C GLU A 27 24.05 3.74 19.09
N ALA A 28 24.18 3.00 17.98
CA ALA A 28 25.27 3.19 17.03
C ALA A 28 25.20 4.54 16.29
N MET A 29 23.98 5.02 16.03
CA MET A 29 23.73 6.32 15.39
C MET A 29 24.01 7.50 16.32
N LYS A 30 23.71 7.37 17.61
CA LYS A 30 23.71 8.45 18.60
C LYS A 30 24.95 9.36 18.62
N PRO A 31 26.20 8.86 18.53
CA PRO A 31 27.38 9.73 18.54
C PRO A 31 27.44 10.71 17.35
N TYR A 32 26.83 10.36 16.21
CA TYR A 32 26.83 11.17 14.99
C TYR A 32 25.76 12.27 15.01
N LEU A 33 24.88 12.29 16.02
CA LEU A 33 23.96 13.41 16.27
C LEU A 33 24.65 14.59 16.97
N PHE A 34 25.63 14.33 17.83
CA PHE A 34 26.17 15.34 18.74
C PHE A 34 27.68 15.56 18.59
N GLU A 35 28.46 14.48 18.45
CA GLU A 35 29.92 14.54 18.56
C GLU A 35 30.63 14.39 17.21
N TYR A 36 30.17 13.45 16.37
CA TYR A 36 30.82 13.08 15.11
C TYR A 36 30.09 13.65 13.89
N PHE A 37 29.98 14.97 13.81
CA PHE A 37 29.24 15.70 12.77
C PHE A 37 30.07 16.04 11.51
N GLY A 38 31.36 15.70 11.47
CA GLY A 38 32.27 16.15 10.43
C GLY A 38 31.93 15.60 9.03
N ASN A 39 32.16 16.41 7.99
CA ASN A 39 32.02 15.99 6.61
C ASN A 39 33.11 14.94 6.25
N PRO A 40 32.77 13.73 5.74
CA PRO A 40 33.73 12.68 5.39
C PRO A 40 34.80 13.09 4.36
N SER A 41 34.52 14.09 3.52
CA SER A 41 35.48 14.60 2.54
C SER A 41 36.58 15.48 3.17
N SER A 42 36.42 15.91 4.41
CA SER A 42 37.41 16.76 5.09
C SER A 42 38.62 15.96 5.61
N SER A 43 39.82 16.49 5.39
CA SER A 43 41.09 15.87 5.84
C SER A 43 41.38 16.02 7.34
N HIS A 44 40.70 16.92 8.05
CA HIS A 44 40.87 17.13 9.48
C HIS A 44 40.25 15.99 10.32
N PRO A 45 40.57 15.87 11.62
CA PRO A 45 40.11 14.76 12.46
C PRO A 45 38.60 14.52 12.47
N TYR A 46 37.77 15.58 12.44
CA TYR A 46 36.31 15.42 12.40
C TYR A 46 35.80 14.71 11.14
N GLY A 47 36.43 14.92 9.98
CA GLY A 47 36.06 14.26 8.72
C GLY A 47 36.69 12.87 8.60
N SER A 48 37.93 12.71 9.07
CA SER A 48 38.58 11.38 9.14
C SER A 48 37.77 10.40 9.99
N LYS A 49 37.21 10.84 11.12
CA LYS A 49 36.39 10.00 12.00
C LYS A 49 35.09 9.53 11.33
N THR A 50 34.39 10.41 10.61
CA THR A 50 33.14 10.07 9.92
C THR A 50 33.38 9.27 8.64
N LYS A 51 34.46 9.54 7.92
CA LYS A 51 34.90 8.70 6.79
C LYS A 51 35.14 7.25 7.19
N LEU A 52 35.81 7.01 8.32
CA LEU A 52 36.00 5.66 8.86
C LEU A 52 34.68 4.99 9.23
N ALA A 53 33.68 5.76 9.67
CA ALA A 53 32.36 5.26 9.99
C ALA A 53 31.59 4.80 8.74
N VAL A 54 31.62 5.61 7.68
CA VAL A 54 31.05 5.26 6.36
C VAL A 54 31.69 3.99 5.82
N GLU A 55 33.03 3.88 5.85
CA GLU A 55 33.72 2.68 5.39
C GLU A 55 33.43 1.44 6.25
N SER A 56 33.20 1.62 7.56
CA SER A 56 32.79 0.50 8.42
C SER A 56 31.36 0.04 8.12
N ALA A 57 30.44 0.96 7.91
CA ALA A 57 29.08 0.63 7.49
C ALA A 57 29.07 -0.11 6.14
N ARG A 58 29.89 0.37 5.19
CA ARG A 58 30.07 -0.25 3.88
C ARG A 58 30.58 -1.69 3.98
N ARG A 59 31.54 -1.96 4.88
CA ARG A 59 32.00 -3.33 5.18
C ARG A 59 30.88 -4.21 5.72
N ASN A 60 30.08 -3.73 6.66
CA ASN A 60 28.99 -4.53 7.22
C ASN A 60 27.94 -4.91 6.17
N VAL A 61 27.61 -3.98 5.26
CA VAL A 61 26.74 -4.27 4.11
C VAL A 61 27.36 -5.33 3.19
N ALA A 62 28.62 -5.12 2.80
CA ALA A 62 29.33 -6.04 1.90
C ALA A 62 29.44 -7.45 2.50
N GLU A 63 29.69 -7.55 3.79
CA GLU A 63 29.75 -8.81 4.53
C GLU A 63 28.41 -9.54 4.61
N LEU A 64 27.29 -8.82 4.72
CA LEU A 64 25.94 -9.40 4.71
C LEU A 64 25.63 -9.99 3.33
N LEU A 65 25.93 -9.24 2.26
CA LEU A 65 25.67 -9.65 0.88
C LEU A 65 26.70 -10.61 0.31
N GLY A 66 27.86 -10.75 0.96
CA GLY A 66 28.96 -11.54 0.43
C GLY A 66 29.70 -10.89 -0.74
N CYS A 67 29.68 -9.57 -0.85
CA CYS A 67 30.27 -8.82 -1.96
C CYS A 67 31.50 -8.01 -1.52
N LYS A 68 32.10 -7.24 -2.44
CA LYS A 68 33.19 -6.32 -2.13
C LYS A 68 32.66 -4.96 -1.70
N THR A 69 33.45 -4.20 -0.93
CA THR A 69 33.02 -2.87 -0.47
C THR A 69 32.96 -1.85 -1.60
N GLU A 70 33.72 -2.05 -2.68
CA GLU A 70 33.65 -1.24 -3.90
C GLU A 70 32.32 -1.34 -4.66
N GLU A 71 31.57 -2.41 -4.40
CA GLU A 71 30.30 -2.71 -5.07
C GLU A 71 29.10 -2.13 -4.33
N VAL A 72 29.29 -1.54 -3.16
CA VAL A 72 28.24 -0.94 -2.34
C VAL A 72 28.16 0.56 -2.60
N VAL A 73 27.00 1.07 -3.00
CA VAL A 73 26.68 2.50 -3.17
C VAL A 73 25.52 2.88 -2.25
N PHE A 74 25.71 3.86 -1.37
CA PHE A 74 24.62 4.37 -0.52
C PHE A 74 23.69 5.31 -1.29
N THR A 75 22.39 5.16 -1.04
CA THR A 75 21.31 5.96 -1.64
C THR A 75 20.34 6.42 -0.54
N SER A 76 19.33 7.22 -0.86
CA SER A 76 18.30 7.63 0.12
C SER A 76 17.24 6.56 0.43
N GLY A 77 17.24 5.41 -0.26
CA GLY A 77 16.25 4.38 -0.04
C GLY A 77 16.12 3.37 -1.19
N GLY A 78 15.16 2.45 -1.06
CA GLY A 78 14.85 1.47 -2.10
C GLY A 78 14.41 2.13 -3.41
N THR A 79 13.57 3.16 -3.34
CA THR A 79 13.08 3.88 -4.53
C THR A 79 14.21 4.53 -5.33
N GLU A 80 15.15 5.22 -4.68
CA GLU A 80 16.32 5.79 -5.35
C GLU A 80 17.20 4.67 -5.95
N SER A 81 17.38 3.57 -5.23
CA SER A 81 18.19 2.43 -5.68
C SER A 81 17.60 1.78 -6.94
N ASN A 82 16.31 1.47 -6.94
CA ASN A 82 15.60 0.92 -8.11
C ASN A 82 15.67 1.87 -9.31
N ASN A 83 15.40 3.16 -9.08
CA ASN A 83 15.47 4.16 -10.14
C ASN A 83 16.89 4.28 -10.71
N TYR A 84 17.90 4.26 -9.86
CA TYR A 84 19.29 4.34 -10.30
C TYR A 84 19.71 3.08 -11.06
N ALA A 85 19.38 1.89 -10.56
CA ALA A 85 19.66 0.64 -11.25
C ALA A 85 19.05 0.64 -12.67
N ILE A 86 17.74 0.90 -12.76
CA ILE A 86 16.99 0.75 -14.00
C ILE A 86 17.33 1.86 -15.00
N LYS A 87 17.27 3.14 -14.59
CA LYS A 87 17.64 4.26 -15.48
C LYS A 87 19.12 4.21 -15.85
N GLY A 88 19.98 3.87 -14.88
CA GLY A 88 21.42 3.78 -15.07
C GLY A 88 21.79 2.77 -16.14
N VAL A 89 21.18 1.57 -16.12
CA VAL A 89 21.38 0.57 -17.18
C VAL A 89 20.78 1.05 -18.50
N ALA A 90 19.52 1.50 -18.47
CA ALA A 90 18.79 1.92 -19.66
C ALA A 90 19.58 2.95 -20.49
N PHE A 91 20.05 4.02 -19.85
CA PHE A 91 20.77 5.09 -20.55
C PHE A 91 22.21 4.70 -20.90
N LYS A 92 22.90 3.92 -20.07
CA LYS A 92 24.27 3.50 -20.35
C LYS A 92 24.37 2.51 -21.51
N HIS A 93 23.40 1.59 -21.61
CA HIS A 93 23.41 0.50 -22.59
C HIS A 93 22.46 0.71 -23.76
N LYS A 94 21.86 1.91 -23.91
CA LYS A 94 20.94 2.26 -25.00
C LYS A 94 21.47 1.94 -26.42
N ASN A 95 22.78 2.00 -26.62
CA ASN A 95 23.42 1.70 -27.91
C ASN A 95 23.57 0.19 -28.18
N LYS A 96 23.42 -0.67 -27.16
CA LYS A 96 23.46 -2.13 -27.30
C LYS A 96 22.07 -2.71 -27.54
N GLY A 97 21.05 -2.09 -26.95
CA GLY A 97 19.66 -2.51 -27.07
C GLY A 97 18.76 -1.52 -26.33
N ASN A 98 17.46 -1.69 -26.48
CA ASN A 98 16.45 -0.79 -25.91
C ASN A 98 15.33 -1.55 -25.20
N HIS A 99 15.51 -2.83 -24.87
CA HIS A 99 14.48 -3.67 -24.27
C HIS A 99 14.78 -4.01 -22.81
N ILE A 100 13.78 -3.83 -21.95
CA ILE A 100 13.83 -4.14 -20.51
C ILE A 100 12.68 -5.10 -20.19
N ILE A 101 12.96 -6.10 -19.37
CA ILE A 101 11.97 -7.07 -18.91
C ILE A 101 11.77 -6.90 -17.39
N THR A 102 10.52 -6.89 -16.95
CA THR A 102 10.14 -6.84 -15.53
C THR A 102 8.92 -7.73 -15.27
N SER A 103 8.28 -7.71 -14.09
CA SER A 103 7.10 -8.54 -13.79
C SER A 103 5.88 -7.71 -13.37
N GLU A 104 4.69 -8.31 -13.41
CA GLU A 104 3.43 -7.65 -13.00
C GLU A 104 3.36 -7.34 -11.50
N ILE A 105 4.18 -8.02 -10.69
CA ILE A 105 4.11 -7.98 -9.23
C ILE A 105 5.13 -7.05 -8.57
N GLU A 106 5.85 -6.26 -9.36
CA GLU A 106 6.91 -5.41 -8.84
C GLU A 106 6.39 -4.26 -7.96
N HIS A 107 7.25 -3.75 -7.09
CA HIS A 107 6.94 -2.54 -6.35
C HIS A 107 6.73 -1.35 -7.30
N PRO A 108 5.84 -0.37 -6.98
CA PRO A 108 5.62 0.81 -7.83
C PRO A 108 6.90 1.55 -8.21
N ALA A 109 7.93 1.55 -7.36
CA ALA A 109 9.23 2.15 -7.67
C ALA A 109 9.99 1.51 -8.86
N VAL A 110 9.59 0.31 -9.30
CA VAL A 110 10.09 -0.39 -10.50
C VAL A 110 9.10 -0.21 -11.66
N LEU A 111 7.80 -0.44 -11.44
CA LEU A 111 6.78 -0.30 -12.49
C LEU A 111 6.72 1.12 -13.06
N GLU A 112 6.71 2.14 -12.20
CA GLU A 112 6.63 3.55 -12.61
C GLU A 112 7.86 3.99 -13.42
N VAL A 113 9.05 3.48 -13.08
CA VAL A 113 10.26 3.80 -13.85
C VAL A 113 10.27 3.07 -15.19
N CYS A 114 9.72 1.86 -15.26
CA CYS A 114 9.56 1.14 -16.53
C CYS A 114 8.55 1.84 -17.44
N ASP A 115 7.36 2.20 -16.93
CA ASP A 115 6.36 2.99 -17.67
C ASP A 115 6.95 4.33 -18.15
N TRP A 116 7.70 5.02 -17.29
CA TRP A 116 8.39 6.24 -17.70
C TRP A 116 9.40 5.99 -18.84
N LEU A 117 10.17 4.89 -18.78
CA LEU A 117 11.14 4.52 -19.82
C LEU A 117 10.49 4.09 -21.13
N ASP A 118 9.32 3.44 -21.09
CA ASP A 118 8.50 3.15 -22.27
C ASP A 118 8.19 4.45 -23.04
N LYS A 119 7.76 5.47 -22.30
CA LYS A 119 7.54 6.84 -22.82
C LYS A 119 8.83 7.52 -23.32
N GLN A 120 10.02 7.05 -22.91
CA GLN A 120 11.32 7.50 -23.43
C GLN A 120 11.82 6.70 -24.66
N GLY A 121 11.00 5.78 -25.18
CA GLY A 121 11.30 4.97 -26.36
C GLY A 121 12.08 3.68 -26.08
N PHE A 122 12.11 3.22 -24.84
CA PHE A 122 12.49 1.84 -24.53
C PHE A 122 11.31 0.91 -24.75
N ARG A 123 11.56 -0.35 -25.07
CA ARG A 123 10.55 -1.41 -25.08
C ARG A 123 10.51 -2.05 -23.71
N ILE A 124 9.34 -2.12 -23.09
CA ILE A 124 9.15 -2.81 -21.81
C ILE A 124 8.33 -4.08 -22.05
N SER A 125 8.81 -5.22 -21.54
CA SER A 125 8.00 -6.44 -21.43
C SER A 125 7.74 -6.73 -19.96
N ILE A 126 6.50 -7.04 -19.64
CA ILE A 126 6.06 -7.38 -18.29
C ILE A 126 5.72 -8.87 -18.30
N LEU A 127 6.43 -9.65 -17.50
CA LEU A 127 6.22 -11.09 -17.34
C LEU A 127 5.02 -11.32 -16.42
N PRO A 128 4.13 -12.26 -16.78
CA PRO A 128 3.06 -12.68 -15.90
C PRO A 128 3.60 -13.50 -14.72
N VAL A 129 2.70 -13.84 -13.81
CA VAL A 129 2.97 -14.75 -12.70
C VAL A 129 1.91 -15.85 -12.60
N ASP A 130 2.24 -16.94 -11.92
CA ASP A 130 1.28 -17.98 -11.58
C ASP A 130 0.32 -17.56 -10.44
N GLU A 131 -0.57 -18.48 -10.06
CA GLU A 131 -1.54 -18.28 -8.95
C GLU A 131 -0.89 -18.04 -7.58
N TYR A 132 0.41 -18.30 -7.45
CA TYR A 132 1.22 -18.09 -6.25
C TYR A 132 2.09 -16.83 -6.35
N GLY A 133 2.03 -16.10 -7.46
CA GLY A 133 2.83 -14.90 -7.70
C GLY A 133 4.28 -15.22 -8.05
N LEU A 134 4.56 -16.39 -8.62
CA LEU A 134 5.89 -16.80 -9.08
C LEU A 134 6.04 -16.52 -10.59
N VAL A 135 7.17 -15.94 -11.00
CA VAL A 135 7.53 -15.79 -12.41
C VAL A 135 8.06 -17.13 -12.94
N ASP A 136 7.52 -17.61 -14.06
CA ASP A 136 8.04 -18.80 -14.74
C ASP A 136 9.33 -18.45 -15.50
N PRO A 137 10.46 -19.13 -15.24
CA PRO A 137 11.67 -18.96 -16.04
C PRO A 137 11.48 -19.20 -17.55
N GLU A 138 10.50 -20.01 -17.96
CA GLU A 138 10.20 -20.22 -19.38
C GLU A 138 9.61 -18.96 -20.03
N ASP A 139 8.74 -18.22 -19.34
CA ASP A 139 8.22 -16.93 -19.84
C ASP A 139 9.35 -15.94 -20.11
N LEU A 140 10.39 -15.94 -19.27
CA LEU A 140 11.59 -15.13 -19.51
C LEU A 140 12.35 -15.61 -20.77
N LYS A 141 12.55 -16.92 -20.96
CA LYS A 141 13.24 -17.45 -22.14
C LYS A 141 12.51 -17.11 -23.45
N GLU A 142 11.19 -17.14 -23.43
CA GLU A 142 10.37 -16.79 -24.60
C GLU A 142 10.37 -15.28 -24.89
N THR A 143 10.48 -14.45 -23.84
CA THR A 143 10.43 -12.99 -23.93
C THR A 143 11.79 -12.35 -24.23
N ILE A 144 12.88 -12.95 -23.76
CA ILE A 144 14.22 -12.37 -23.86
C ILE A 144 14.73 -12.36 -25.31
N THR A 145 15.39 -11.26 -25.68
CA THR A 145 15.89 -11.04 -27.04
C THR A 145 17.35 -10.58 -27.01
N PRO A 146 18.07 -10.63 -28.14
CA PRO A 146 19.40 -10.03 -28.24
C PRO A 146 19.45 -8.51 -27.98
N GLU A 147 18.31 -7.81 -27.98
CA GLU A 147 18.20 -6.38 -27.69
C GLU A 147 17.89 -6.10 -26.21
N THR A 148 17.67 -7.15 -25.40
CA THR A 148 17.38 -7.03 -23.98
C THR A 148 18.64 -6.59 -23.24
N ILE A 149 18.55 -5.47 -22.51
CA ILE A 149 19.69 -4.90 -21.75
C ILE A 149 19.56 -5.11 -20.25
N LEU A 150 18.34 -5.34 -19.76
CA LEU A 150 18.06 -5.50 -18.33
C LEU A 150 16.85 -6.42 -18.11
N VAL A 151 16.99 -7.36 -17.18
CA VAL A 151 15.89 -8.06 -16.51
C VAL A 151 15.84 -7.55 -15.07
N SER A 152 14.68 -7.06 -14.62
CA SER A 152 14.48 -6.50 -13.29
C SER A 152 13.30 -7.20 -12.60
N ILE A 153 13.61 -8.12 -11.68
CA ILE A 153 12.61 -8.93 -10.96
C ILE A 153 12.90 -8.86 -9.46
N MET A 154 11.91 -8.48 -8.64
CA MET A 154 12.05 -8.43 -7.19
C MET A 154 12.38 -9.80 -6.60
N HIS A 155 13.22 -9.85 -5.55
CA HIS A 155 13.63 -11.12 -4.97
C HIS A 155 12.50 -11.78 -4.16
N ALA A 156 11.70 -10.98 -3.48
CA ALA A 156 10.52 -11.46 -2.77
C ALA A 156 9.45 -10.38 -2.72
N ASN A 157 8.20 -10.78 -2.96
CA ASN A 157 7.08 -9.86 -3.02
C ASN A 157 6.74 -9.28 -1.63
N ASN A 158 6.42 -7.98 -1.57
CA ASN A 158 6.09 -7.28 -0.32
C ASN A 158 4.70 -7.59 0.24
N GLU A 159 3.79 -8.09 -0.59
CA GLU A 159 2.41 -8.40 -0.24
C GLU A 159 2.29 -9.85 0.18
N VAL A 160 2.42 -10.76 -0.78
CA VAL A 160 2.20 -12.20 -0.55
C VAL A 160 3.44 -12.95 -0.05
N GLY A 161 4.60 -12.31 -0.13
CA GLY A 161 5.85 -12.87 0.40
C GLY A 161 6.50 -13.95 -0.47
N THR A 162 5.94 -14.29 -1.65
CA THR A 162 6.52 -15.26 -2.59
C THR A 162 7.95 -14.87 -2.97
N ILE A 163 8.85 -15.84 -2.95
CA ILE A 163 10.29 -15.69 -3.24
C ILE A 163 10.53 -16.13 -4.70
N GLN A 164 11.09 -15.24 -5.51
CA GLN A 164 11.33 -15.50 -6.93
C GLN A 164 12.59 -16.35 -7.18
N PRO A 165 12.64 -17.14 -8.27
CA PRO A 165 13.80 -17.97 -8.63
C PRO A 165 14.92 -17.14 -9.28
N ILE A 166 15.42 -16.13 -8.58
CA ILE A 166 16.34 -15.12 -9.13
C ILE A 166 17.61 -15.70 -9.75
N ALA A 167 18.20 -16.75 -9.16
CA ALA A 167 19.42 -17.37 -9.68
C ALA A 167 19.21 -17.97 -11.09
N GLU A 168 18.08 -18.65 -11.30
CA GLU A 168 17.71 -19.23 -12.60
C GLU A 168 17.39 -18.13 -13.63
N LEU A 169 16.63 -17.11 -13.22
CA LEU A 169 16.32 -15.95 -14.08
C LEU A 169 17.60 -15.19 -14.48
N ALA A 170 18.57 -15.07 -13.57
CA ALA A 170 19.86 -14.44 -13.83
C ALA A 170 20.70 -15.25 -14.83
N GLU A 171 20.71 -16.58 -14.73
CA GLU A 171 21.38 -17.44 -15.71
C GLU A 171 20.82 -17.21 -17.12
N ILE A 172 19.49 -17.21 -17.28
CA ILE A 172 18.81 -16.95 -18.56
C ILE A 172 19.15 -15.55 -19.09
N ALA A 173 19.12 -14.53 -18.22
CA ALA A 173 19.45 -13.15 -18.59
C ALA A 173 20.89 -13.05 -19.14
N HIS A 174 21.84 -13.65 -18.43
CA HIS A 174 23.26 -13.63 -18.79
C HIS A 174 23.57 -14.42 -20.06
N GLU A 175 22.87 -15.54 -20.32
CA GLU A 175 23.00 -16.29 -21.58
C GLU A 175 22.68 -15.42 -22.81
N HIS A 176 21.84 -14.41 -22.64
CA HIS A 176 21.46 -13.44 -23.68
C HIS A 176 22.22 -12.12 -23.60
N GLY A 177 23.17 -11.98 -22.66
CA GLY A 177 23.97 -10.78 -22.45
C GLY A 177 23.22 -9.61 -21.79
N ALA A 178 22.03 -9.85 -21.25
CA ALA A 178 21.28 -8.88 -20.45
C ALA A 178 21.79 -8.87 -19.00
N LEU A 179 21.70 -7.72 -18.33
CA LEU A 179 22.01 -7.62 -16.90
C LEU A 179 20.83 -8.08 -16.04
N MET A 180 21.10 -8.56 -14.83
CA MET A 180 20.08 -8.90 -13.84
C MET A 180 20.05 -7.91 -12.65
N HIS A 181 18.92 -7.23 -12.46
CA HIS A 181 18.60 -6.43 -11.28
C HIS A 181 17.57 -7.15 -10.41
N THR A 182 17.73 -7.07 -9.08
CA THR A 182 16.70 -7.50 -8.15
C THR A 182 16.42 -6.48 -7.04
N ASP A 183 15.14 -6.16 -6.81
CA ASP A 183 14.72 -5.46 -5.59
C ASP A 183 14.68 -6.47 -4.43
N ALA A 184 15.61 -6.32 -3.49
CA ALA A 184 15.75 -7.19 -2.34
C ALA A 184 15.28 -6.54 -1.03
N ALA A 185 14.51 -5.45 -1.10
CA ALA A 185 14.03 -4.72 0.08
C ALA A 185 13.28 -5.60 1.08
N GLN A 186 12.61 -6.66 0.63
CA GLN A 186 11.83 -7.57 1.48
C GLN A 186 12.54 -8.85 1.88
N SER A 187 13.64 -9.23 1.22
CA SER A 187 14.33 -10.51 1.48
C SER A 187 15.50 -10.35 2.45
N ILE A 188 16.24 -9.24 2.37
CA ILE A 188 17.43 -9.02 3.18
C ILE A 188 17.09 -9.01 4.67
N GLY A 189 17.88 -9.77 5.45
CA GLY A 189 17.69 -9.94 6.90
C GLY A 189 16.52 -10.84 7.28
N LYS A 190 15.75 -11.34 6.31
CA LYS A 190 14.66 -12.29 6.52
C LYS A 190 14.98 -13.66 5.95
N ILE A 191 15.77 -13.74 4.88
CA ILE A 191 16.34 -14.96 4.30
C ILE A 191 17.81 -14.71 3.91
N PRO A 192 18.60 -15.75 3.61
CA PRO A 192 19.93 -15.58 3.03
C PRO A 192 19.83 -14.84 1.69
N VAL A 193 20.66 -13.81 1.52
CA VAL A 193 20.76 -13.03 0.28
C VAL A 193 22.24 -12.83 0.00
N ARG A 194 22.78 -13.64 -0.91
CA ARG A 194 24.17 -13.56 -1.33
C ARG A 194 24.23 -13.28 -2.82
N VAL A 195 24.85 -12.17 -3.21
CA VAL A 195 24.79 -11.66 -4.59
C VAL A 195 25.41 -12.63 -5.61
N ASP A 196 26.41 -13.41 -5.20
CA ASP A 196 27.03 -14.42 -6.05
C ASP A 196 26.17 -15.69 -6.18
N GLU A 197 25.40 -16.04 -5.16
CA GLU A 197 24.46 -17.18 -5.22
C GLU A 197 23.22 -16.83 -6.06
N LEU A 198 22.76 -15.58 -5.98
CA LEU A 198 21.68 -15.05 -6.81
C LEU A 198 22.14 -14.70 -8.23
N ASN A 199 23.46 -14.66 -8.47
CA ASN A 199 24.07 -14.27 -9.74
C ASN A 199 23.56 -12.92 -10.29
N VAL A 200 23.26 -11.94 -9.44
CA VAL A 200 22.72 -10.63 -9.87
C VAL A 200 23.83 -9.62 -10.18
N ASP A 201 23.61 -8.69 -11.10
CA ASP A 201 24.52 -7.56 -11.36
C ASP A 201 24.22 -6.35 -10.49
N LEU A 202 22.94 -6.18 -10.16
CA LEU A 202 22.41 -5.05 -9.41
C LEU A 202 21.44 -5.55 -8.35
N LEU A 203 21.51 -4.98 -7.15
CA LEU A 203 20.56 -5.31 -6.08
C LEU A 203 20.21 -4.07 -5.27
N SER A 204 18.92 -3.85 -5.05
CA SER A 204 18.40 -2.71 -4.28
C SER A 204 18.02 -3.11 -2.85
N LEU A 205 18.34 -2.23 -1.89
CA LEU A 205 18.04 -2.39 -0.47
C LEU A 205 17.37 -1.12 0.08
N ALA A 206 16.30 -1.30 0.85
CA ALA A 206 15.65 -0.25 1.64
C ALA A 206 15.93 -0.42 3.14
N GLY A 207 16.62 0.53 3.78
CA GLY A 207 17.11 0.38 5.15
C GLY A 207 16.00 0.18 6.19
N HIS A 208 14.89 0.90 6.07
CA HIS A 208 13.78 0.84 7.02
C HIS A 208 12.99 -0.50 7.00
N LYS A 209 13.28 -1.40 6.06
CA LYS A 209 12.78 -2.79 6.05
C LYS A 209 13.68 -3.74 6.85
N LEU A 210 14.84 -3.24 7.31
CA LEU A 210 15.90 -3.98 8.01
C LEU A 210 16.17 -3.41 9.42
N TYR A 211 15.20 -2.77 10.08
CA TYR A 211 15.37 -2.12 11.38
C TYR A 211 16.40 -0.97 11.40
N ALA A 212 16.72 -0.43 10.22
CA ALA A 212 17.53 0.78 10.05
C ALA A 212 16.63 2.03 10.02
N PRO A 213 17.18 3.26 10.13
CA PRO A 213 16.38 4.47 9.94
C PRO A 213 15.76 4.54 8.53
N LYS A 214 14.67 5.29 8.42
CA LYS A 214 14.15 5.76 7.12
C LYS A 214 15.12 6.80 6.54
N GLY A 215 15.10 6.98 5.22
CA GLY A 215 15.97 7.96 4.53
C GLY A 215 17.30 7.39 4.01
N ILE A 216 17.57 6.10 4.22
CA ILE A 216 18.76 5.41 3.73
C ILE A 216 18.43 4.11 3.01
N GLY A 217 19.15 3.87 1.92
CA GLY A 217 19.15 2.65 1.15
C GLY A 217 20.54 2.36 0.60
N MET A 218 20.60 1.34 -0.24
CA MET A 218 21.85 0.92 -0.86
C MET A 218 21.57 0.21 -2.18
N LEU A 219 22.40 0.52 -3.18
CA LEU A 219 22.46 -0.17 -4.46
C LEU A 219 23.78 -0.94 -4.53
N TYR A 220 23.68 -2.25 -4.67
CA TYR A 220 24.80 -3.10 -5.05
C TYR A 220 25.00 -2.98 -6.57
N ILE A 221 26.26 -2.83 -6.97
CA ILE A 221 26.69 -2.78 -8.37
C ILE A 221 27.89 -3.68 -8.52
N ARG A 222 27.71 -4.83 -9.18
CA ARG A 222 28.75 -5.80 -9.47
C ARG A 222 29.93 -5.14 -10.18
N THR A 223 31.14 -5.54 -9.81
CA THR A 223 32.37 -5.07 -10.46
C THR A 223 32.31 -5.36 -11.96
N GLY A 224 32.44 -4.32 -12.79
CA GLY A 224 32.36 -4.42 -14.25
C GLY A 224 31.03 -3.94 -14.82
N THR A 225 30.00 -3.79 -14.00
CA THR A 225 28.71 -3.21 -14.42
C THR A 225 28.81 -1.69 -14.44
N GLU A 226 28.55 -1.11 -15.61
CA GLU A 226 28.55 0.33 -15.81
C GLU A 226 27.12 0.87 -15.83
N LEU A 227 26.88 2.00 -15.15
CA LEU A 227 25.62 2.72 -15.11
C LEU A 227 25.82 4.19 -15.49
N GLU A 228 24.80 4.80 -16.10
CA GLU A 228 24.74 6.24 -16.31
C GLU A 228 24.33 6.92 -14.99
N LYS A 229 24.98 8.03 -14.62
CA LYS A 229 24.64 8.72 -13.38
C LYS A 229 23.30 9.42 -13.53
N ILE A 230 22.42 9.23 -12.55
CA ILE A 230 21.15 9.95 -12.49
C ILE A 230 21.25 11.27 -11.72
N LEU A 231 22.24 11.40 -10.82
CA LEU A 231 22.52 12.59 -10.04
C LEU A 231 23.93 13.10 -10.38
N HIS A 232 24.09 14.41 -10.52
CA HIS A 232 25.37 15.04 -10.87
C HIS A 232 25.86 15.98 -9.76
N GLY A 233 27.16 15.97 -9.50
CA GLY A 233 27.79 16.74 -8.42
C GLY A 233 29.23 16.27 -8.19
N ALA A 234 29.74 16.46 -6.96
CA ALA A 234 31.08 16.00 -6.57
C ALA A 234 31.18 14.47 -6.48
N ASP A 235 32.41 13.95 -6.42
CA ASP A 235 32.80 12.54 -6.58
C ASP A 235 32.47 11.59 -5.42
N HIS A 236 31.43 11.89 -4.63
CA HIS A 236 30.95 11.03 -3.55
C HIS A 236 30.50 9.66 -4.07
N GLU A 237 30.53 8.65 -3.19
CA GLU A 237 30.22 7.26 -3.54
C GLU A 237 31.00 6.77 -4.78
N ARG A 238 32.28 7.17 -4.86
CA ARG A 238 33.19 6.86 -5.99
C ARG A 238 32.68 7.40 -7.32
N ASP A 239 32.24 8.65 -7.28
CA ASP A 239 31.69 9.37 -8.42
C ASP A 239 30.40 8.73 -8.98
N ARG A 240 29.72 7.87 -8.20
CA ARG A 240 28.47 7.21 -8.62
C ARG A 240 27.23 7.91 -8.08
N ARG A 241 27.27 8.48 -6.88
CA ARG A 241 26.10 9.11 -6.26
C ARG A 241 26.56 10.35 -5.48
N PRO A 242 26.49 11.54 -6.09
CA PRO A 242 26.94 12.77 -5.47
C PRO A 242 26.05 13.20 -4.30
N GLY A 243 26.61 14.03 -3.41
CA GLY A 243 25.94 14.58 -2.24
C GLY A 243 26.68 14.15 -0.97
N THR A 244 26.84 15.09 -0.04
CA THR A 244 27.49 14.82 1.25
C THR A 244 26.84 13.62 1.92
N GLU A 245 27.65 12.65 2.35
CA GLU A 245 27.15 11.39 2.86
C GLU A 245 26.35 11.60 4.16
N ASN A 246 25.17 10.98 4.23
CA ASN A 246 24.37 10.97 5.46
C ASN A 246 24.99 10.00 6.47
N VAL A 247 26.07 10.41 7.13
CA VAL A 247 26.89 9.57 8.00
C VAL A 247 26.05 8.91 9.10
N LEU A 248 25.11 9.65 9.69
CA LEU A 248 24.21 9.17 10.74
C LEU A 248 23.42 7.94 10.26
N GLU A 249 22.74 8.05 9.13
CA GLU A 249 21.89 6.98 8.64
C GLU A 249 22.68 5.85 7.97
N ILE A 250 23.83 6.16 7.34
CA ILE A 250 24.78 5.16 6.83
C ILE A 250 25.27 4.26 7.96
N VAL A 251 25.66 4.84 9.10
CA VAL A 251 26.04 4.08 10.29
C VAL A 251 24.87 3.24 10.78
N GLY A 252 23.66 3.80 10.78
CA GLY A 252 22.45 3.07 11.13
C GLY A 252 22.22 1.83 10.25
N LEU A 253 22.29 2.00 8.92
CA LEU A 253 22.17 0.90 7.96
C LEU A 253 23.29 -0.13 8.11
N GLY A 254 24.53 0.31 8.28
CA GLY A 254 25.67 -0.57 8.52
C GLY A 254 25.49 -1.42 9.78
N LYS A 255 24.98 -0.82 10.86
CA LYS A 255 24.71 -1.57 12.10
C LYS A 255 23.54 -2.54 11.95
N ALA A 256 22.50 -2.13 11.23
CA ALA A 256 21.37 -3.00 10.90
C ALA A 256 21.82 -4.23 10.10
N CYS A 257 22.72 -4.06 9.12
CA CYS A 257 23.26 -5.16 8.33
C CYS A 257 24.11 -6.13 9.15
N GLU A 258 24.94 -5.61 10.08
CA GLU A 258 25.72 -6.43 11.02
C GLU A 258 24.81 -7.31 11.89
N ILE A 259 23.75 -6.71 12.46
CA ILE A 259 22.77 -7.41 13.28
C ILE A 259 22.01 -8.45 12.46
N ALA A 260 21.58 -8.08 11.25
CA ALA A 260 20.88 -8.97 10.35
C ALA A 260 21.71 -10.21 10.01
N LYS A 261 23.01 -10.03 9.71
CA LYS A 261 23.95 -11.14 9.48
C LYS A 261 24.11 -12.02 10.72
N ARG A 262 24.32 -11.41 11.89
CA ARG A 262 24.52 -12.11 13.18
C ARG A 262 23.31 -12.95 13.57
N ASP A 263 22.11 -12.39 13.41
CA ASP A 263 20.87 -12.95 13.95
C ASP A 263 20.01 -13.67 12.89
N LEU A 264 20.48 -13.81 11.63
CA LEU A 264 19.66 -14.26 10.50
C LEU A 264 18.91 -15.56 10.77
N GLU A 265 19.61 -16.63 11.14
CA GLU A 265 18.98 -17.94 11.39
C GLU A 265 17.98 -17.90 12.55
N LYS A 266 18.30 -17.14 13.60
CA LYS A 266 17.43 -16.96 14.75
C LYS A 266 16.16 -16.22 14.35
N ASN A 267 16.31 -15.12 13.62
CA ASN A 267 15.19 -14.30 13.13
C ASN A 267 14.32 -15.10 12.17
N MET A 268 14.89 -15.83 11.21
CA MET A 268 14.17 -16.72 10.29
C MET A 268 13.27 -17.71 11.04
N LYS A 269 13.82 -18.43 12.03
CA LYS A 269 13.06 -19.41 12.84
C LYS A 269 11.96 -18.72 13.65
N HIS A 270 12.26 -17.57 14.23
CA HIS A 270 11.31 -16.80 15.02
C HIS A 270 10.15 -16.26 14.16
N PHE A 271 10.45 -15.60 13.04
CA PHE A 271 9.48 -15.08 12.09
C PHE A 271 8.55 -16.20 11.61
N ARG A 272 9.13 -17.31 11.14
CA ARG A 272 8.36 -18.47 10.68
C ARG A 272 7.42 -18.97 11.77
N LYS A 273 7.93 -19.16 12.99
CA LYS A 273 7.12 -19.62 14.12
C LYS A 273 5.95 -18.69 14.43
N MET A 274 6.16 -17.37 14.43
CA MET A 274 5.10 -16.39 14.74
C MET A 274 4.09 -16.29 13.60
N ARG A 275 4.56 -16.27 12.34
CA ARG A 275 3.72 -16.29 11.14
C ARG A 275 2.84 -17.54 11.09
N ASP A 276 3.44 -18.71 11.30
CA ASP A 276 2.73 -19.99 11.23
C ASP A 276 1.71 -20.11 12.37
N LYS A 277 2.07 -19.67 13.59
CA LYS A 277 1.12 -19.59 14.72
C LYS A 277 -0.09 -18.71 14.39
N LEU A 278 0.13 -17.55 13.76
CA LEU A 278 -0.96 -16.66 13.33
C LEU A 278 -1.84 -17.34 12.28
N HIS A 279 -1.23 -17.94 11.25
CA HIS A 279 -1.94 -18.61 10.17
C HIS A 279 -2.77 -19.79 10.68
N GLU A 280 -2.17 -20.71 11.44
CA GLU A 280 -2.84 -21.87 12.03
C GLU A 280 -3.93 -21.46 13.03
N GLY A 281 -3.71 -20.38 13.77
CA GLY A 281 -4.69 -19.82 14.70
C GLY A 281 -5.93 -19.29 13.98
N LEU A 282 -5.75 -18.45 12.97
CA LEU A 282 -6.86 -17.94 12.16
C LEU A 282 -7.61 -19.07 11.45
N LEU A 283 -6.88 -20.04 10.88
CA LEU A 283 -7.46 -21.21 10.22
C LEU A 283 -8.31 -22.05 11.17
N ARG A 284 -7.84 -22.27 12.40
CA ARG A 284 -8.59 -23.00 13.42
C ARG A 284 -9.87 -22.27 13.84
N GLU A 285 -9.84 -20.94 13.92
CA GLU A 285 -10.95 -20.12 14.39
C GLU A 285 -12.04 -19.87 13.34
N LEU A 286 -11.67 -19.82 12.05
CA LEU A 286 -12.56 -19.40 10.95
C LEU A 286 -12.83 -20.50 9.91
N GLY A 287 -11.94 -21.49 9.80
CA GLY A 287 -12.03 -22.57 8.81
C GLY A 287 -11.54 -22.19 7.41
N GLU A 288 -11.25 -23.21 6.59
CA GLU A 288 -10.74 -23.07 5.21
C GLU A 288 -11.80 -22.50 4.25
N ASP A 289 -13.09 -22.64 4.54
CA ASP A 289 -14.16 -22.09 3.69
C ASP A 289 -14.22 -20.56 3.70
N ARG A 290 -13.62 -19.93 4.73
CA ARG A 290 -13.64 -18.48 4.95
C ARG A 290 -12.28 -17.82 4.75
N LEU A 291 -11.20 -18.59 4.75
CA LEU A 291 -9.83 -18.09 4.65
C LEU A 291 -9.10 -18.70 3.46
N ARG A 292 -8.42 -17.85 2.69
CA ARG A 292 -7.52 -18.27 1.63
C ARG A 292 -6.14 -17.67 1.86
N LEU A 293 -5.11 -18.51 1.83
CA LEU A 293 -3.73 -18.05 1.76
C LEU A 293 -3.42 -17.57 0.34
N ASN A 294 -2.82 -16.38 0.23
CA ASN A 294 -2.27 -15.88 -1.01
C ASN A 294 -0.75 -15.98 -1.00
N GLY A 295 -0.19 -16.33 -2.16
CA GLY A 295 1.23 -16.56 -2.35
C GLY A 295 1.63 -18.02 -2.16
N HIS A 296 2.89 -18.31 -2.42
CA HIS A 296 3.38 -19.68 -2.44
C HIS A 296 3.36 -20.31 -1.03
N PRO A 297 2.92 -21.58 -0.85
CA PRO A 297 2.87 -22.21 0.47
C PRO A 297 4.25 -22.38 1.11
N GLU A 298 5.26 -22.76 0.31
CA GLU A 298 6.64 -23.04 0.78
C GLU A 298 7.67 -21.94 0.46
N LEU A 299 7.77 -21.51 -0.80
CA LEU A 299 8.66 -20.45 -1.29
C LEU A 299 8.17 -19.04 -0.89
N ARG A 300 8.06 -18.81 0.42
CA ARG A 300 7.50 -17.58 0.99
C ARG A 300 8.31 -17.08 2.16
N LEU A 301 8.43 -15.76 2.25
CA LEU A 301 9.14 -15.07 3.33
C LEU A 301 8.65 -15.56 4.70
N PRO A 302 9.56 -15.85 5.64
CA PRO A 302 9.21 -16.44 6.93
C PRO A 302 8.36 -15.48 7.78
N ASN A 303 8.31 -14.19 7.45
CA ASN A 303 7.61 -13.19 8.24
C ASN A 303 6.27 -12.75 7.64
N THR A 304 5.92 -13.16 6.42
CA THR A 304 4.81 -12.57 5.65
C THR A 304 3.66 -13.57 5.52
N LEU A 305 2.45 -13.12 5.87
CA LEU A 305 1.19 -13.85 5.77
C LEU A 305 0.17 -12.95 5.10
N ASP A 306 -0.24 -13.31 3.88
CA ASP A 306 -1.29 -12.61 3.16
C ASP A 306 -2.52 -13.52 3.06
N ILE A 307 -3.64 -13.09 3.63
CA ILE A 307 -4.83 -13.92 3.81
C ILE A 307 -6.06 -13.14 3.33
N SER A 308 -6.87 -13.78 2.50
CA SER A 308 -8.18 -13.31 2.09
C SER A 308 -9.28 -13.84 3.00
N PHE A 309 -10.14 -12.93 3.48
CA PHE A 309 -11.35 -13.23 4.24
C PHE A 309 -12.57 -13.17 3.29
N ARG A 310 -13.15 -14.32 2.96
CA ARG A 310 -14.17 -14.45 1.91
C ARG A 310 -15.40 -13.57 2.16
N GLY A 311 -15.70 -12.61 1.29
CA GLY A 311 -16.90 -11.76 1.47
C GLY A 311 -16.80 -10.77 2.63
N THR A 312 -15.59 -10.49 3.13
CA THR A 312 -15.29 -9.31 3.95
C THR A 312 -14.59 -8.27 3.08
N GLU A 313 -14.76 -7.00 3.44
CA GLU A 313 -14.00 -5.88 2.86
C GLU A 313 -12.80 -5.58 3.78
N ALA A 314 -11.57 -5.60 3.25
CA ALA A 314 -10.35 -5.50 4.05
C ALA A 314 -10.29 -4.22 4.89
N ASN A 315 -10.69 -3.08 4.33
CA ASN A 315 -10.64 -1.80 5.03
C ASN A 315 -11.65 -1.76 6.18
N THR A 316 -12.80 -2.42 6.02
CA THR A 316 -13.75 -2.59 7.12
C THR A 316 -13.12 -3.39 8.26
N LEU A 317 -12.55 -4.56 7.96
CA LEU A 317 -11.92 -5.40 8.98
C LEU A 317 -10.79 -4.64 9.70
N LEU A 318 -9.91 -3.96 8.95
CA LEU A 318 -8.81 -3.19 9.51
C LEU A 318 -9.29 -2.03 10.39
N SER A 319 -10.33 -1.31 9.97
CA SER A 319 -10.89 -0.19 10.76
C SER A 319 -11.44 -0.63 12.11
N GLU A 320 -11.98 -1.85 12.20
CA GLU A 320 -12.57 -2.40 13.42
C GLU A 320 -11.51 -2.96 14.37
N ILE A 321 -10.33 -3.36 13.87
CA ILE A 321 -9.24 -3.91 14.69
C ILE A 321 -8.11 -2.92 14.97
N GLN A 322 -8.12 -1.72 14.37
CA GLN A 322 -6.96 -0.79 14.33
C GLN A 322 -6.40 -0.40 15.71
N ASP A 323 -7.26 -0.30 16.73
CA ASP A 323 -6.86 0.05 18.10
C ASP A 323 -6.10 -1.09 18.81
N GLU A 324 -6.22 -2.31 18.30
CA GLU A 324 -5.65 -3.51 18.90
C GLU A 324 -4.62 -4.22 18.01
N VAL A 325 -4.73 -4.10 16.68
CA VAL A 325 -3.86 -4.74 15.70
C VAL A 325 -3.61 -3.78 14.54
N ALA A 326 -2.33 -3.53 14.24
CA ALA A 326 -1.91 -2.79 13.06
C ALA A 326 -1.48 -3.75 11.95
N ALA A 327 -2.18 -3.73 10.82
CA ALA A 327 -1.91 -4.51 9.62
C ALA A 327 -2.24 -3.69 8.36
N SER A 328 -1.85 -4.19 7.19
CA SER A 328 -2.08 -3.50 5.92
C SER A 328 -3.12 -4.26 5.08
N ALA A 329 -3.95 -3.52 4.34
CA ALA A 329 -4.81 -4.13 3.32
C ALA A 329 -3.95 -4.58 2.13
N GLY A 330 -4.34 -5.68 1.50
CA GLY A 330 -3.85 -6.06 0.18
C GLY A 330 -4.43 -5.14 -0.90
N ALA A 331 -5.67 -4.64 -0.74
CA ALA A 331 -6.30 -3.68 -1.63
C ALA A 331 -6.23 -2.25 -1.05
N ALA A 332 -5.82 -1.26 -1.84
CA ALA A 332 -5.81 0.14 -1.41
C ALA A 332 -7.06 0.85 -1.93
N CYS A 333 -7.93 1.35 -1.05
CA CYS A 333 -9.00 2.25 -1.45
C CYS A 333 -8.41 3.66 -1.70
N HIS A 334 -8.29 4.05 -2.96
CA HIS A 334 -8.31 5.45 -3.35
C HIS A 334 -9.73 5.84 -3.78
N ALA A 335 -10.08 7.11 -3.62
CA ALA A 335 -11.44 7.59 -3.40
C ALA A 335 -12.48 7.37 -4.53
N GLU A 336 -12.19 6.62 -5.59
CA GLU A 336 -13.09 6.49 -6.75
C GLU A 336 -13.26 5.05 -7.30
N ASP A 337 -12.46 4.05 -6.88
CA ASP A 337 -12.63 2.64 -7.29
C ASP A 337 -12.16 1.66 -6.18
N VAL A 338 -12.77 0.47 -6.11
CA VAL A 338 -12.23 -0.64 -5.29
C VAL A 338 -11.07 -1.26 -6.07
N ASP A 339 -9.90 -0.62 -5.99
CA ASP A 339 -8.69 -1.13 -6.64
C ASP A 339 -8.17 -2.34 -5.86
N ILE A 340 -8.39 -3.51 -6.44
CA ILE A 340 -7.73 -4.75 -6.04
C ILE A 340 -6.23 -4.56 -6.28
N SER A 341 -5.38 -5.08 -5.39
CA SER A 341 -3.93 -5.01 -5.62
C SER A 341 -3.57 -5.62 -6.97
N SER A 342 -2.72 -4.92 -7.73
CA SER A 342 -2.20 -5.41 -9.00
C SER A 342 -1.48 -6.75 -8.86
N VAL A 343 -0.92 -7.06 -7.68
CA VAL A 343 -0.31 -8.36 -7.38
C VAL A 343 -1.38 -9.45 -7.31
N LEU A 344 -2.50 -9.19 -6.62
CA LEU A 344 -3.60 -10.14 -6.51
C LEU A 344 -4.32 -10.34 -7.85
N GLU A 345 -4.43 -9.27 -8.65
CA GLU A 345 -4.96 -9.35 -10.02
C GLU A 345 -4.06 -10.19 -10.92
N ALA A 346 -2.74 -9.96 -10.90
CA ALA A 346 -1.77 -10.73 -11.66
C ALA A 346 -1.79 -12.23 -11.29
N MET A 347 -2.01 -12.54 -10.01
CA MET A 347 -2.18 -13.91 -9.51
C MET A 347 -3.54 -14.53 -9.85
N GLY A 348 -4.45 -13.79 -10.49
CA GLY A 348 -5.80 -14.26 -10.80
C GLY A 348 -6.66 -14.57 -9.58
N VAL A 349 -6.44 -13.86 -8.46
CA VAL A 349 -7.25 -14.04 -7.25
C VAL A 349 -8.69 -13.60 -7.51
N PRO A 350 -9.70 -14.47 -7.28
CA PRO A 350 -11.09 -14.08 -7.53
C PRO A 350 -11.51 -12.90 -6.66
N VAL A 351 -12.29 -11.97 -7.23
CA VAL A 351 -12.73 -10.72 -6.57
C VAL A 351 -13.35 -10.97 -5.19
N GLU A 352 -14.16 -12.04 -5.04
CA GLU A 352 -14.80 -12.41 -3.77
C GLU A 352 -13.81 -12.71 -2.62
N TRP A 353 -12.56 -13.03 -2.96
CA TRP A 353 -11.44 -13.22 -2.04
C TRP A 353 -10.57 -11.97 -1.98
N ALA A 354 -10.29 -11.36 -3.13
CA ALA A 354 -9.35 -10.26 -3.25
C ALA A 354 -9.74 -9.05 -2.39
N MET A 355 -11.03 -8.68 -2.36
CA MET A 355 -11.54 -7.55 -1.56
C MET A 355 -11.28 -7.69 -0.05
N GLY A 356 -11.25 -8.93 0.45
CA GLY A 356 -11.05 -9.22 1.86
C GLY A 356 -9.61 -9.48 2.23
N THR A 357 -8.64 -9.11 1.40
CA THR A 357 -7.24 -9.48 1.59
C THR A 357 -6.54 -8.56 2.58
N VAL A 358 -5.93 -9.16 3.59
CA VAL A 358 -5.13 -8.48 4.60
C VAL A 358 -3.74 -9.09 4.67
N ARG A 359 -2.74 -8.22 4.61
CA ARG A 359 -1.33 -8.56 4.81
C ARG A 359 -0.95 -8.38 6.27
N PHE A 360 -0.56 -9.49 6.89
CA PHE A 360 0.11 -9.54 8.17
C PHE A 360 1.60 -9.82 7.96
N SER A 361 2.44 -9.08 8.65
CA SER A 361 3.88 -9.28 8.62
C SER A 361 4.46 -9.16 10.02
N VAL A 362 5.10 -10.21 10.52
CA VAL A 362 5.70 -10.26 11.86
C VAL A 362 7.13 -9.72 11.85
N GLY A 363 7.67 -9.42 13.03
CA GLY A 363 9.03 -8.89 13.20
C GLY A 363 9.73 -9.40 14.45
N ARG A 364 10.93 -8.86 14.72
CA ARG A 364 11.83 -9.33 15.79
C ARG A 364 11.26 -9.20 17.21
N GLY A 365 10.34 -8.25 17.40
CA GLY A 365 9.68 -7.99 18.67
C GLY A 365 8.34 -8.71 18.84
N THR A 366 7.84 -9.40 17.81
CA THR A 366 6.53 -10.05 17.85
C THR A 366 6.54 -11.22 18.83
N THR A 367 5.67 -11.22 19.84
CA THR A 367 5.60 -12.29 20.84
C THR A 367 4.46 -13.27 20.58
N ALA A 368 4.51 -14.45 21.20
CA ALA A 368 3.44 -15.44 21.06
C ALA A 368 2.11 -14.92 21.63
N GLU A 369 2.17 -14.17 22.73
CA GLU A 369 1.02 -13.56 23.40
C GLU A 369 0.38 -12.48 22.53
N GLN A 370 1.19 -11.69 21.82
CA GLN A 370 0.72 -10.73 20.82
C GLN A 370 0.01 -11.43 19.66
N ILE A 371 0.55 -12.56 19.18
CA ILE A 371 -0.11 -13.37 18.15
C ILE A 371 -1.43 -13.95 18.65
N ASP A 372 -1.49 -14.47 19.87
CA ASP A 372 -2.73 -14.98 20.46
C ASP A 372 -3.80 -13.89 20.56
N ARG A 373 -3.45 -12.70 21.06
CA ARG A 373 -4.36 -11.54 21.07
C ARG A 373 -4.82 -11.16 19.66
N ALA A 374 -3.91 -11.13 18.69
CA ALA A 374 -4.27 -10.80 17.30
C ALA A 374 -5.24 -11.83 16.71
N ILE A 375 -5.05 -13.13 16.96
CA ILE A 375 -5.97 -14.19 16.52
C ILE A 375 -7.36 -13.95 17.11
N ASP A 376 -7.46 -13.66 18.41
CA ASP A 376 -8.74 -13.44 19.08
C ASP A 376 -9.49 -12.23 18.50
N VAL A 377 -8.80 -11.10 18.34
CA VAL A 377 -9.38 -9.84 17.82
C VAL A 377 -9.80 -9.99 16.35
N ILE A 378 -8.93 -10.54 15.50
CA ILE A 378 -9.20 -10.70 14.07
C ILE A 378 -10.34 -11.70 13.86
N SER A 379 -10.31 -12.86 14.53
CA SER A 379 -11.33 -13.89 14.34
C SER A 379 -12.70 -13.51 14.88
N SER A 380 -12.77 -12.85 16.04
CA SER A 380 -14.03 -12.33 16.58
C SER A 380 -14.66 -11.28 15.67
N THR A 381 -13.85 -10.37 15.14
CA THR A 381 -14.30 -9.34 14.20
C THR A 381 -14.73 -9.93 12.87
N ALA A 382 -13.95 -10.85 12.30
CA ALA A 382 -14.30 -11.52 11.05
C ALA A 382 -15.61 -12.32 11.16
N ARG A 383 -15.86 -13.00 12.29
CA ARG A 383 -17.14 -13.70 12.55
C ARG A 383 -18.32 -12.73 12.61
N ARG A 384 -18.15 -11.57 13.25
CA ARG A 384 -19.19 -10.53 13.32
C ARG A 384 -19.50 -9.92 11.96
N LEU A 385 -18.48 -9.68 11.12
CA LEU A 385 -18.66 -9.12 9.79
C LEU A 385 -19.26 -10.12 8.79
N GLN A 386 -19.14 -11.42 9.05
CA GLN A 386 -19.66 -12.52 8.22
C GLN A 386 -20.60 -13.43 9.01
N PRO A 387 -21.80 -12.96 9.39
CA PRO A 387 -22.80 -13.82 10.01
C PRO A 387 -23.19 -14.95 9.05
N ALA A 388 -23.46 -16.14 9.59
CA ALA A 388 -23.92 -17.27 8.79
C ALA A 388 -25.24 -16.89 8.06
N PRO A 389 -25.54 -17.47 6.88
CA PRO A 389 -26.81 -17.23 6.20
C PRO A 389 -27.97 -17.62 7.13
N GLY A 390 -28.67 -16.63 7.69
CA GLY A 390 -29.80 -16.82 8.62
C GLY A 390 -29.66 -16.15 9.98
N GLU A 391 -28.47 -15.70 10.38
CA GLU A 391 -28.29 -14.91 11.61
C GLU A 391 -28.29 -13.42 11.29
N VAL A 392 -29.48 -12.86 11.08
CA VAL A 392 -29.66 -11.41 11.28
C VAL A 392 -29.61 -11.22 12.79
N CYS A 393 -28.44 -10.86 13.31
CA CYS A 393 -28.30 -10.49 14.71
C CYS A 393 -28.98 -9.13 14.88
N ILE A 394 -30.28 -9.16 15.20
CA ILE A 394 -31.00 -7.99 15.69
C ILE A 394 -30.47 -7.77 17.10
N PRO A 395 -29.78 -6.66 17.41
CA PRO A 395 -29.44 -6.36 18.80
C PRO A 395 -30.76 -6.23 19.56
N GLU A 396 -31.03 -7.13 20.50
CA GLU A 396 -32.16 -6.98 21.41
C GLU A 396 -31.90 -5.74 22.29
N SER A 397 -32.74 -4.74 22.12
CA SER A 397 -32.61 -3.45 22.79
C SER A 397 -33.09 -3.53 24.24
N GLU A 398 -32.16 -3.63 25.18
CA GLU A 398 -32.38 -3.23 26.57
C GLU A 398 -31.27 -2.28 27.03
N GLU A 399 -31.21 -1.10 26.42
CA GLU A 399 -30.83 0.21 26.99
C GLU A 399 -30.71 1.22 25.82
N LYS A 400 -31.06 2.50 26.05
CA LYS A 400 -30.89 3.57 25.04
C LYS A 400 -29.39 3.86 24.86
N GLU A 401 -28.72 3.05 24.04
CA GLU A 401 -27.37 3.35 23.56
C GLU A 401 -27.42 4.62 22.69
N ILE A 402 -26.54 5.57 22.97
CA ILE A 402 -26.40 6.80 22.18
C ILE A 402 -25.52 6.47 20.97
N TYR A 403 -26.12 6.23 19.82
CA TYR A 403 -25.40 5.98 18.58
C TYR A 403 -24.83 7.30 18.00
N ARG A 404 -23.50 7.39 17.85
CA ARG A 404 -22.84 8.53 17.20
C ARG A 404 -22.70 8.31 15.71
N LEU A 405 -23.65 8.79 14.91
CA LEU A 405 -23.65 8.54 13.47
C LEU A 405 -22.42 9.09 12.73
N THR A 406 -21.78 10.15 13.23
CA THR A 406 -20.63 10.77 12.55
C THR A 406 -19.40 9.86 12.50
N GLN A 407 -19.26 8.89 13.41
CA GLN A 407 -18.11 7.98 13.46
C GLN A 407 -18.05 7.00 12.26
N TYR A 408 -19.18 6.81 11.56
CA TYR A 408 -19.29 5.92 10.40
C TYR A 408 -19.10 6.65 9.06
N THR A 409 -18.66 7.91 9.10
CA THR A 409 -18.59 8.79 7.93
C THR A 409 -17.14 9.14 7.60
N HIS A 410 -16.73 8.93 6.34
CA HIS A 410 -15.36 9.21 5.85
C HIS A 410 -15.21 10.57 5.13
N GLY A 411 -16.28 11.36 5.01
CA GLY A 411 -16.28 12.70 4.42
C GLY A 411 -17.62 13.44 4.63
N MET A 412 -17.64 14.78 4.56
CA MET A 412 -18.81 15.61 4.91
C MET A 412 -19.45 16.34 3.71
N GLY A 413 -20.77 16.22 3.57
CA GLY A 413 -21.61 17.09 2.73
C GLY A 413 -21.20 17.17 1.25
N CYS A 414 -21.31 18.36 0.63
CA CYS A 414 -20.93 18.60 -0.76
C CYS A 414 -19.45 18.29 -1.07
N ALA A 415 -18.59 18.10 -0.07
CA ALA A 415 -17.20 17.68 -0.28
C ALA A 415 -17.06 16.20 -0.63
N CYS A 416 -18.13 15.42 -0.54
CA CYS A 416 -18.23 14.06 -1.07
C CYS A 416 -18.77 14.01 -2.51
N LYS A 417 -19.16 15.17 -3.11
CA LYS A 417 -19.48 15.27 -4.54
C LYS A 417 -18.16 15.29 -5.32
N LEU A 418 -18.11 14.61 -6.48
CA LEU A 418 -17.02 14.77 -7.46
C LEU A 418 -16.80 16.26 -7.71
N ARG A 419 -15.54 16.73 -7.69
CA ARG A 419 -15.25 18.15 -7.88
C ARG A 419 -15.79 18.59 -9.24
N PRO A 420 -16.42 19.78 -9.36
CA PRO A 420 -17.01 20.24 -10.61
C PRO A 420 -16.05 20.14 -11.80
N GLN A 421 -14.76 20.37 -11.59
CA GLN A 421 -13.73 20.29 -12.63
C GLN A 421 -13.52 18.86 -13.17
N ALA A 422 -13.57 17.83 -12.32
CA ALA A 422 -13.42 16.45 -12.74
C ALA A 422 -14.67 15.94 -13.47
N LEU A 423 -15.85 16.33 -12.96
CA LEU A 423 -17.12 15.99 -13.59
C LEU A 423 -17.28 16.69 -14.95
N GLU A 424 -16.83 17.94 -15.08
CA GLU A 424 -16.87 18.71 -16.32
C GLU A 424 -16.04 18.06 -17.45
N GLU A 425 -14.89 17.45 -17.12
CA GLU A 425 -14.05 16.73 -18.09
C GLU A 425 -14.78 15.51 -18.69
N VAL A 426 -15.49 14.75 -17.85
CA VAL A 426 -16.25 13.57 -18.29
C VAL A 426 -17.53 13.99 -19.04
N LEU A 427 -18.29 14.95 -18.50
CA LEU A 427 -19.56 15.39 -19.09
C LEU A 427 -19.38 16.00 -20.49
N ARG A 428 -18.24 16.62 -20.80
CA ARG A 428 -17.92 17.13 -22.16
C ARG A 428 -17.93 16.03 -23.23
N SER A 429 -17.63 14.79 -22.85
CA SER A 429 -17.59 13.66 -23.78
C SER A 429 -18.95 13.00 -24.02
N LEU A 430 -19.95 13.34 -23.20
CA LEU A 430 -21.29 12.75 -23.27
C LEU A 430 -22.21 13.59 -24.18
N PRO A 431 -23.13 12.96 -24.92
CA PRO A 431 -24.10 13.69 -25.72
C PRO A 431 -25.03 14.50 -24.80
N VAL A 432 -25.09 15.82 -24.99
CA VAL A 432 -26.04 16.67 -24.27
C VAL A 432 -27.43 16.48 -24.89
N PRO A 433 -28.46 16.07 -24.13
CA PRO A 433 -29.83 15.99 -24.64
C PRO A 433 -30.31 17.37 -25.08
N THR A 434 -30.86 17.46 -26.29
CA THR A 434 -31.42 18.70 -26.83
C THR A 434 -32.94 18.62 -26.80
N ASP A 435 -33.52 18.99 -25.66
CA ASP A 435 -34.96 19.22 -25.54
C ASP A 435 -35.19 20.72 -25.31
N GLU A 436 -35.98 21.34 -26.18
CA GLU A 436 -36.30 22.78 -26.13
C GLU A 436 -37.06 23.19 -24.86
N ASN A 437 -37.61 22.20 -24.15
CA ASN A 437 -38.31 22.42 -22.90
C ASN A 437 -37.37 22.44 -21.68
N ILE A 438 -36.11 22.02 -21.80
CA ILE A 438 -35.14 22.16 -20.71
C ILE A 438 -34.76 23.65 -20.60
N ILE A 439 -35.09 24.25 -19.46
CA ILE A 439 -34.81 25.66 -19.13
C ILE A 439 -33.45 25.79 -18.44
N VAL A 440 -33.13 24.83 -17.55
CA VAL A 440 -31.86 24.73 -16.83
C VAL A 440 -31.40 23.28 -16.95
N GLY A 441 -30.35 23.06 -17.74
CA GLY A 441 -29.74 21.76 -17.98
C GLY A 441 -28.28 21.68 -17.53
N ILE A 442 -27.51 20.77 -18.13
CA ILE A 442 -26.11 20.51 -17.77
C ILE A 442 -25.23 21.74 -18.03
N GLU A 443 -25.61 22.59 -18.98
CA GLU A 443 -24.86 23.76 -19.43
C GLU A 443 -24.73 24.89 -18.40
N THR A 444 -25.62 24.94 -17.41
CA THR A 444 -25.59 25.99 -16.37
C THR A 444 -24.73 25.60 -15.17
N ALA A 445 -24.31 24.33 -15.07
CA ALA A 445 -23.60 23.75 -13.92
C ALA A 445 -24.33 23.98 -12.58
N ASP A 446 -25.66 24.01 -12.63
CA ASP A 446 -26.54 24.18 -11.47
C ASP A 446 -26.84 22.83 -10.80
N ASP A 447 -27.23 22.83 -9.53
CA ASP A 447 -27.61 21.62 -8.77
C ASP A 447 -29.11 21.24 -8.93
N ALA A 448 -29.81 21.98 -9.78
CA ALA A 448 -31.19 21.76 -10.16
C ALA A 448 -31.36 21.65 -11.69
N ALA A 449 -32.28 20.79 -12.12
CA ALA A 449 -32.79 20.77 -13.49
C ALA A 449 -34.17 21.41 -13.54
N VAL A 450 -34.42 22.24 -14.55
CA VAL A 450 -35.74 22.87 -14.76
C VAL A 450 -36.28 22.48 -16.12
N TYR A 451 -37.47 21.88 -16.15
CA TYR A 451 -38.12 21.40 -17.35
C TYR A 451 -39.50 22.06 -17.53
N ARG A 452 -39.72 22.70 -18.68
CA ARG A 452 -40.98 23.34 -19.05
C ARG A 452 -42.04 22.30 -19.39
N ILE A 453 -43.21 22.41 -18.78
CA ILE A 453 -44.37 21.58 -19.11
C ILE A 453 -45.29 22.29 -20.10
N ASN A 454 -45.47 23.60 -19.93
CA ASN A 454 -46.22 24.47 -20.84
C ASN A 454 -45.78 25.93 -20.67
N GLU A 455 -46.46 26.88 -21.31
CA GLU A 455 -46.09 28.30 -21.30
C GLU A 455 -46.02 28.92 -19.89
N ASP A 456 -46.82 28.41 -18.93
CA ASP A 456 -46.96 28.99 -17.60
C ASP A 456 -46.45 28.06 -16.47
N MET A 457 -45.90 26.89 -16.80
CA MET A 457 -45.54 25.88 -15.81
C MET A 457 -44.23 25.16 -16.16
N ALA A 458 -43.36 25.03 -15.16
CA ALA A 458 -42.15 24.22 -15.21
C ALA A 458 -42.02 23.36 -13.95
N ILE A 459 -41.33 22.23 -14.08
CA ILE A 459 -40.92 21.36 -12.98
C ILE A 459 -39.46 21.68 -12.64
N VAL A 460 -39.17 21.83 -11.36
CA VAL A 460 -37.81 21.92 -10.82
C VAL A 460 -37.51 20.61 -10.11
N GLN A 461 -36.37 20.00 -10.43
CA GLN A 461 -35.90 18.77 -9.82
C GLN A 461 -34.49 18.97 -9.29
N THR A 462 -34.26 18.61 -8.03
CA THR A 462 -32.96 18.57 -7.37
C THR A 462 -32.72 17.17 -6.82
N VAL A 463 -31.46 16.80 -6.66
CA VAL A 463 -31.06 15.54 -6.00
C VAL A 463 -29.84 15.82 -5.14
N ASP A 464 -29.96 15.53 -3.85
CA ASP A 464 -28.85 15.64 -2.92
C ASP A 464 -28.51 14.31 -2.25
N PHE A 465 -27.23 14.18 -1.95
CA PHE A 465 -26.66 13.08 -1.21
C PHE A 465 -26.03 13.60 0.07
N PHE A 466 -26.42 13.02 1.22
CA PHE A 466 -25.90 13.40 2.52
C PHE A 466 -25.34 12.20 3.26
N THR A 467 -24.14 12.39 3.82
CA THR A 467 -23.61 11.57 4.90
C THR A 467 -23.99 12.18 6.25
N PRO A 468 -24.04 11.38 7.34
CA PRO A 468 -24.30 11.90 8.67
C PRO A 468 -23.36 13.03 9.08
N ILE A 469 -23.92 14.22 9.31
CA ILE A 469 -23.21 15.42 9.79
C ILE A 469 -23.47 15.75 11.26
N VAL A 470 -24.40 15.02 11.87
CA VAL A 470 -24.74 15.09 13.29
C VAL A 470 -24.91 13.67 13.82
N ASP A 471 -24.66 13.49 15.11
CA ASP A 471 -24.73 12.17 15.74
C ASP A 471 -26.16 11.67 15.90
N GLU A 472 -27.11 12.58 16.14
CA GLU A 472 -28.49 12.24 16.44
C GLU A 472 -29.29 11.87 15.18
N PRO A 473 -29.84 10.65 15.08
CA PRO A 473 -30.51 10.14 13.86
C PRO A 473 -31.66 11.01 13.36
N TYR A 474 -32.53 11.46 14.27
CA TYR A 474 -33.64 12.35 13.95
C TYR A 474 -33.16 13.65 13.28
N TRP A 475 -32.14 14.29 13.88
CA TRP A 475 -31.63 15.57 13.37
C TRP A 475 -30.91 15.40 12.05
N PHE A 476 -30.22 14.28 11.84
CA PHE A 476 -29.62 13.97 10.55
C PHE A 476 -30.70 13.95 9.44
N GLY A 477 -31.77 13.16 9.64
CA GLY A 477 -32.87 13.10 8.67
C GLY A 477 -33.56 14.45 8.44
N ALA A 478 -33.82 15.20 9.51
CA ALA A 478 -34.44 16.52 9.42
C ALA A 478 -33.56 17.54 8.66
N ILE A 479 -32.24 17.54 8.89
CA ILE A 479 -31.32 18.44 8.20
C ILE A 479 -31.19 18.04 6.72
N SER A 480 -31.07 16.76 6.41
CA SER A 480 -31.02 16.27 5.03
C SER A 480 -32.25 16.68 4.23
N ALA A 481 -33.45 16.51 4.81
CA ALA A 481 -34.70 16.94 4.17
C ALA A 481 -34.78 18.47 4.04
N ALA A 482 -34.40 19.22 5.08
CA ALA A 482 -34.41 20.68 5.04
C ALA A 482 -33.48 21.24 3.94
N ASN A 483 -32.29 20.66 3.78
CA ASN A 483 -31.32 21.10 2.79
C ASN A 483 -31.78 20.75 1.37
N SER A 484 -32.28 19.53 1.15
CA SER A 484 -32.85 19.14 -0.16
C SER A 484 -33.99 20.07 -0.61
N LEU A 485 -34.78 20.58 0.35
CA LEU A 485 -35.88 21.50 0.06
C LEU A 485 -35.44 22.96 -0.11
N SER A 486 -34.33 23.37 0.51
CA SER A 486 -33.86 24.75 0.39
C SER A 486 -33.51 25.11 -1.04
N ASP A 487 -33.03 24.14 -1.82
CA ASP A 487 -32.59 24.37 -3.20
C ASP A 487 -33.80 24.63 -4.11
N ILE A 488 -34.89 23.90 -3.92
CA ILE A 488 -36.17 24.17 -4.60
C ILE A 488 -36.68 25.58 -4.28
N TYR A 489 -36.60 26.02 -3.01
CA TYR A 489 -37.01 27.37 -2.64
C TYR A 489 -36.06 28.45 -3.18
N ALA A 490 -34.75 28.17 -3.23
CA ALA A 490 -33.75 29.09 -3.78
C ALA A 490 -33.98 29.36 -5.26
N MET A 491 -34.46 28.36 -6.00
CA MET A 491 -34.88 28.48 -7.40
C MET A 491 -36.24 29.19 -7.58
N GLY A 492 -36.86 29.66 -6.51
CA GLY A 492 -38.16 30.33 -6.52
C GLY A 492 -39.34 29.39 -6.80
N ALA A 493 -39.12 28.08 -6.71
CA ALA A 493 -40.14 27.07 -6.93
C ALA A 493 -40.84 26.66 -5.62
N LYS A 494 -41.97 25.97 -5.76
CA LYS A 494 -42.72 25.41 -4.64
C LYS A 494 -42.57 23.88 -4.65
N PRO A 495 -42.04 23.26 -3.58
CA PRO A 495 -42.00 21.81 -3.47
C PRO A 495 -43.40 21.19 -3.55
N ILE A 496 -43.52 20.05 -4.24
CA ILE A 496 -44.79 19.31 -4.39
C ILE A 496 -44.72 17.87 -3.88
N LEU A 497 -43.55 17.23 -3.95
CA LEU A 497 -43.29 15.84 -3.56
C LEU A 497 -41.79 15.64 -3.35
N GLY A 498 -41.40 14.75 -2.45
CA GLY A 498 -40.03 14.25 -2.31
C GLY A 498 -39.95 12.73 -2.42
N VAL A 499 -38.78 12.20 -2.78
CA VAL A 499 -38.47 10.76 -2.77
C VAL A 499 -37.26 10.54 -1.87
N ASN A 500 -37.38 9.67 -0.87
CA ASN A 500 -36.27 9.33 0.02
C ASN A 500 -35.58 8.04 -0.43
N ILE A 501 -34.26 8.11 -0.61
CA ILE A 501 -33.41 6.94 -0.83
C ILE A 501 -32.41 6.87 0.33
N ALA A 502 -32.52 5.83 1.16
CA ALA A 502 -31.65 5.62 2.31
C ALA A 502 -30.73 4.42 2.09
N GLY A 503 -29.43 4.68 1.91
CA GLY A 503 -28.41 3.64 2.05
C GLY A 503 -28.14 3.40 3.55
N PHE A 504 -28.53 2.24 4.07
CA PHE A 504 -28.46 1.96 5.50
C PHE A 504 -27.70 0.66 5.81
N PRO A 505 -26.65 0.68 6.65
CA PRO A 505 -25.88 -0.49 7.02
C PRO A 505 -26.65 -1.33 8.06
N SER A 506 -27.67 -2.06 7.60
CA SER A 506 -28.57 -2.86 8.46
C SER A 506 -27.87 -3.97 9.26
N ASN A 507 -26.63 -4.32 8.90
CA ASN A 507 -25.77 -5.23 9.65
C ASN A 507 -25.01 -4.55 10.81
N ARG A 508 -25.00 -3.21 10.89
CA ARG A 508 -24.27 -2.43 11.91
C ARG A 508 -25.18 -1.61 12.80
N LEU A 509 -26.28 -1.11 12.27
CA LEU A 509 -27.23 -0.26 13.00
C LEU A 509 -28.62 -0.91 13.03
N PRO A 510 -29.33 -0.84 14.17
CA PRO A 510 -30.68 -1.38 14.25
C PRO A 510 -31.65 -0.55 13.39
N LEU A 511 -32.69 -1.18 12.85
CA LEU A 511 -33.69 -0.50 12.03
C LEU A 511 -34.43 0.64 12.75
N SER A 512 -34.42 0.66 14.08
CA SER A 512 -34.95 1.77 14.88
C SER A 512 -34.19 3.08 14.65
N VAL A 513 -32.90 3.03 14.32
CA VAL A 513 -32.12 4.21 13.92
C VAL A 513 -32.59 4.73 12.57
N LEU A 514 -32.83 3.83 11.61
CA LEU A 514 -33.40 4.20 10.31
C LEU A 514 -34.80 4.83 10.46
N GLU A 515 -35.63 4.27 11.35
CA GLU A 515 -36.95 4.82 11.66
C GLU A 515 -36.86 6.27 12.16
N GLU A 516 -35.95 6.58 13.09
CA GLU A 516 -35.77 7.94 13.60
C GLU A 516 -35.22 8.90 12.54
N ILE A 517 -34.33 8.44 11.64
CA ILE A 517 -33.86 9.24 10.49
C ILE A 517 -35.04 9.58 9.58
N LEU A 518 -35.81 8.56 9.16
CA LEU A 518 -36.94 8.75 8.25
C LEU A 518 -38.03 9.62 8.88
N LYS A 519 -38.25 9.49 10.18
CA LYS A 519 -39.17 10.34 10.94
C LYS A 519 -38.73 11.81 10.93
N GLY A 520 -37.47 12.11 11.20
CA GLY A 520 -36.93 13.47 11.12
C GLY A 520 -37.09 14.08 9.72
N ALA A 521 -36.80 13.28 8.68
CA ALA A 521 -37.00 13.70 7.29
C ALA A 521 -38.49 13.94 6.97
N GLN A 522 -39.38 13.06 7.43
CA GLN A 522 -40.82 13.15 7.17
C GLN A 522 -41.48 14.32 7.91
N GLU A 523 -41.11 14.58 9.17
CA GLU A 523 -41.61 15.72 9.93
C GLU A 523 -41.22 17.03 9.24
N LYS A 524 -39.96 17.14 8.77
CA LYS A 524 -39.53 18.31 7.99
C LYS A 524 -40.22 18.41 6.63
N ALA A 525 -40.40 17.26 5.99
CA ALA A 525 -41.33 16.98 4.90
C ALA A 525 -42.67 17.74 5.02
N SER A 526 -43.30 17.44 6.15
CA SER A 526 -44.66 17.87 6.48
C SER A 526 -44.74 19.36 6.79
N GLU A 527 -43.70 19.95 7.40
CA GLU A 527 -43.61 21.41 7.62
C GLU A 527 -43.61 22.19 6.29
N ALA A 528 -42.99 21.64 5.24
CA ALA A 528 -43.00 22.22 3.89
C ALA A 528 -44.33 21.95 3.14
N GLY A 529 -45.25 21.20 3.73
CA GLY A 529 -46.55 20.85 3.15
C GLY A 529 -46.47 19.84 2.01
N ILE A 530 -45.43 19.02 1.96
CA ILE A 530 -45.26 17.98 0.95
C ILE A 530 -45.27 16.58 1.54
N SER A 531 -45.58 15.59 0.71
CA SER A 531 -45.39 14.18 1.04
C SER A 531 -44.01 13.72 0.57
N VAL A 532 -43.41 12.82 1.34
CA VAL A 532 -42.19 12.12 0.97
C VAL A 532 -42.56 10.65 0.77
N ILE A 533 -42.13 10.08 -0.36
CA ILE A 533 -42.34 8.67 -0.72
C ILE A 533 -41.08 7.87 -0.41
#